data_AF-A0A2T2TR46-F1
#
_entry.id   AF-A0A2T2TR46-F1
#
_cell.length_a   1.000
_cell.length_b   1.000
_cell.length_c   1.000
_cell.angle_alpha   90.00
_cell.angle_beta   90.00
_cell.angle_gamma   90.00
#
_symmetry.space_group_name_H-M   'P 1'
#
loop_
_entity.id
_entity.type
_entity.pdbx_description
1 polymer ?
#
loop_
_entity_poly.entity_id
_entity_poly.type
_entity_poly.pdbx_seq_one_letter_code
_entity_poly.pdbx_strand_id
1 'polypeptide(L)' 'MATVIYALSGQGRGHTSRAMAIAEALRRNGHEVLFCCGGTAQGFSDGHS' A
#
# COMPACT_ATOMS: atom_id res chain seq x y z
N MET A 1 16.70 -3.80 -6.57
CA MET A 1 16.04 -3.29 -5.35
C MET A 1 15.63 -1.85 -5.62
N ALA A 2 14.35 -1.54 -5.53
CA ALA A 2 13.81 -0.21 -5.82
C ALA A 2 12.71 0.11 -4.81
N THR A 3 12.57 1.39 -4.47
CA THR A 3 11.53 1.90 -3.57
C THR A 3 10.39 2.45 -4.42
N VAL A 4 9.18 1.90 -4.21
CA VAL A 4 7.96 2.28 -4.93
C VAL A 4 7.05 3.03 -3.98
N ILE A 5 6.78 4.30 -4.29
CA ILE A 5 5.82 5.11 -3.55
C ILE A 5 4.47 5.04 -4.26
N TYR A 6 3.46 4.52 -3.57
CA TYR A 6 2.10 4.39 -4.09
C TYR A 6 1.19 5.40 -3.40
N ALA A 7 0.87 6.49 -4.12
CA ALA A 7 -0.04 7.53 -3.63
C ALA A 7 -1.50 7.18 -3.95
N LEU A 8 -2.33 6.97 -2.93
CA LEU A 8 -3.76 6.70 -3.08
C LEU A 8 -4.56 8.01 -3.01
N SER A 9 -5.13 8.44 -4.13
CA SER A 9 -5.91 9.68 -4.25
C SER A 9 -7.44 9.49 -4.06
N GLY A 10 -7.90 8.45 -3.37
CA GLY A 10 -9.33 8.25 -3.17
C GLY A 10 -9.71 7.21 -2.13
N GLN A 11 -10.78 7.48 -1.39
CA GLN A 11 -11.36 6.56 -0.41
C GLN A 11 -12.33 5.60 -1.13
N GLY A 12 -11.95 4.33 -1.24
CA GLY A 12 -12.81 3.28 -1.80
C GLY A 12 -12.16 1.91 -1.72
N ARG A 13 -12.86 0.90 -1.19
CA ARG A 13 -12.34 -0.47 -0.97
C ARG A 13 -11.70 -1.08 -2.23
N GLY A 14 -12.24 -0.79 -3.41
CA GLY A 14 -11.72 -1.32 -4.69
C GLY A 14 -10.31 -0.85 -5.05
N HIS A 15 -9.95 0.39 -4.71
CA HIS A 15 -8.61 0.91 -4.94
C HIS A 15 -7.61 0.31 -3.95
N THR A 16 -8.02 0.13 -2.69
CA THR A 16 -7.20 -0.49 -1.65
C THR A 16 -6.85 -1.93 -2.00
N SER A 17 -7.82 -2.76 -2.42
CA SER A 17 -7.56 -4.17 -2.73
C SER A 17 -6.60 -4.36 -3.91
N ARG A 18 -6.73 -3.55 -4.97
CA ARG A 18 -5.82 -3.61 -6.11
C ARG A 18 -4.42 -3.12 -5.74
N ALA A 19 -4.32 -2.03 -4.97
CA ALA A 19 -3.06 -1.50 -4.50
C ALA A 19 -2.30 -2.51 -3.62
N MET A 20 -3.00 -3.25 -2.76
CA MET A 20 -2.42 -4.32 -1.94
C MET A 20 -1.89 -5.48 -2.79
N ALA A 21 -2.66 -5.96 -3.77
CA ALA A 21 -2.22 -7.05 -4.64
C ALA A 21 -0.95 -6.70 -5.43
N ILE A 22 -0.86 -5.46 -5.92
CA ILE A 22 0.32 -4.95 -6.63
C ILE A 22 1.51 -4.83 -5.67
N ALA A 23 1.29 -4.28 -4.47
CA ALA A 23 2.35 -4.15 -3.48
C ALA A 23 2.90 -5.49 -3.02
N GLU A 24 2.04 -6.50 -2.85
CA GLU A 24 2.48 -7.84 -2.46
C GLU A 24 3.33 -8.49 -3.55
N ALA A 25 2.95 -8.35 -4.83
CA ALA A 25 3.76 -8.81 -5.94
C ALA A 25 5.13 -8.12 -5.99
N LEU A 26 5.17 -6.80 -5.77
CA LEU A 26 6.42 -6.03 -5.75
C LEU A 26 7.32 -6.43 -4.56
N ARG A 27 6.75 -6.63 -3.37
CA ARG A 27 7.49 -7.09 -2.19
C ARG A 27 8.08 -8.49 -2.40
N ARG A 28 7.34 -9.41 -3.02
CA ARG A 28 7.86 -10.74 -3.40
C ARG A 28 9.04 -10.68 -4.37
N ASN A 29 9.12 -9.64 -5.18
CA ASN A 29 10.25 -9.39 -6.09
C ASN A 29 11.41 -8.61 -5.41
N GLY A 30 11.36 -8.40 -4.09
CA GLY A 30 12.41 -7.71 -3.33
C GLY A 30 12.39 -6.19 -3.47
N HIS A 31 11.23 -5.61 -3.82
CA HIS A 31 11.03 -4.17 -3.82
C HIS A 31 10.39 -3.69 -2.52
N GLU A 32 10.77 -2.49 -2.10
CA GLU A 32 10.13 -1.81 -0.98
C GLU A 32 8.93 -1.02 -1.49
N VAL A 33 7.79 -1.11 -0.80
CA VAL A 33 6.56 -0.41 -1.21
C VAL A 33 6.04 0.41 -0.04
N LEU A 34 5.90 1.71 -0.26
CA LEU A 34 5.40 2.68 0.71
C LEU A 34 4.06 3.24 0.22
N PHE A 35 3.04 3.20 1.07
CA PHE A 35 1.73 3.78 0.75
C PHE A 35 1.62 5.19 1.32
N CYS A 36 1.37 6.17 0.45
CA CYS A 36 1.01 7.53 0.86
C CYS A 36 -0.50 7.72 0.66
N CYS A 37 -1.25 7.61 1.75
CA CYS A 37 -2.69 7.90 1.76
C CYS A 37 -2.92 9.34 2.25
N GLY A 38 -3.47 10.20 1.39
CA GLY A 38 -3.92 11.54 1.78
C GLY A 38 -5.34 11.47 2.36
N GLY A 39 -5.46 11.45 3.69
CA GLY A 39 -6.74 11.42 4.41
C GLY A 39 -6.80 10.27 5.42
N THR A 40 -7.50 10.49 6.53
CA THR A 40 -7.62 9.61 7.72
C THR A 40 -7.83 8.13 7.36
N ALA A 41 -6.72 7.43 7.11
CA ALA A 41 -6.63 5.99 6.96
C ALA A 41 -5.96 5.43 8.23
N GLN A 42 -6.53 5.74 9.40
CA GLN A 42 -6.29 4.97 10.62
C GLN A 42 -6.86 3.57 10.37
N GLY A 43 -5.99 2.62 10.06
CA GLY A 43 -6.39 1.25 9.71
C GLY A 43 -5.34 0.51 8.87
N PHE A 44 -4.29 1.20 8.41
CA PHE A 44 -3.15 0.60 7.72
C PHE A 44 -1.93 0.33 8.62
N SER A 45 -2.03 0.59 9.93
CA SER A 45 -0.97 0.32 10.88
C SER A 45 -0.95 -1.17 11.26
N ASP A 46 0.06 -1.85 10.72
CA ASP A 46 0.75 -3.02 11.24
C ASP A 46 0.07 -3.76 12.40
N GLY A 47 -0.72 -4.79 12.05
CA GLY A 47 -1.09 -5.85 12.98
C GLY A 47 0.07 -6.81 13.19
N HIS A 48 1.02 -6.43 14.06
CA HIS A 48 1.88 -7.37 14.77
C HIS A 48 1.67 -7.17 16.27
N SER A 49 0.68 -7.87 16.84
CA SER A 49 0.59 -8.38 18.22
C SER A 49 -0.77 -9.08 18.40
#